data_AF-A0A0G3M766-F1
#
_entry.id   AF-A0A0G3M766-F1
#
_cell.length_a   1.000
_cell.length_b   1.000
_cell.length_c   1.000
_cell.angle_alpha   90.00
_cell.angle_beta   90.00
_cell.angle_gamma   90.00
#
_symmetry.space_group_name_H-M   'P 1'
#
loop_
_entity.id
_entity.type
_entity.pdbx_description
1 polymer ?
#
loop_
_entity_poly.entity_id
_entity_poly.type
_entity_poly.pdbx_seq_one_letter_code
_entity_poly.pdbx_strand_id
1 'polypeptide(L)'
;MNAYIQYYPNGVLLSALLVVFILDFGFGITKATINGTRRTSEGFRKTFTKFMQYGGSIIIAMVILNIIFASKVKFGEQFSWIFGDTMLYIMIYIEVVSIFENMEEMGDNDFIRYFVRPIRRIITFQLKNLLKEDDFSKK
;
A
#
# COMPACT_ATOMS: atom_id res chain seq x y z
N MET A 1 6.43 -25.36 24.50
CA MET A 1 5.55 -24.98 23.37
C MET A 1 6.34 -24.02 22.49
N ASN A 2 6.46 -24.33 21.20
CA ASN A 2 7.54 -23.91 20.29
C ASN A 2 7.85 -22.40 20.25
N ALA A 3 9.07 -22.04 20.65
CA ALA A 3 9.52 -20.67 20.83
C ALA A 3 10.40 -20.18 19.68
N TYR A 4 9.82 -19.98 18.49
CA TYR A 4 10.58 -19.45 17.36
C TYR A 4 9.90 -18.28 16.62
N ILE A 5 8.56 -18.15 16.68
CA ILE A 5 7.84 -17.01 16.10
C ILE A 5 6.66 -16.65 17.02
N GLN A 6 6.70 -15.45 17.59
CA GLN A 6 5.67 -14.90 18.49
C GLN A 6 4.71 -13.95 17.78
N TYR A 7 5.12 -13.37 16.64
CA TYR A 7 4.27 -12.45 15.86
C TYR A 7 4.03 -12.97 14.44
N TYR A 8 2.76 -12.96 14.04
CA TYR A 8 2.30 -13.17 12.67
C TYR A 8 1.43 -11.99 12.23
N PRO A 9 1.54 -11.54 10.97
CA PRO A 9 0.68 -10.48 10.45
C PRO A 9 -0.78 -10.94 10.36
N ASN A 10 -1.70 -9.99 10.45
CA ASN A 10 -3.13 -10.26 10.35
C ASN A 10 -3.50 -10.84 8.97
N GLY A 11 -3.97 -12.09 8.95
CA GLY A 11 -4.31 -12.82 7.72
C GLY A 11 -5.44 -12.18 6.91
N VAL A 12 -6.38 -11.49 7.55
CA VAL A 12 -7.47 -10.78 6.87
C VAL A 12 -6.93 -9.55 6.14
N LEU A 13 -6.01 -8.82 6.77
CA LEU A 13 -5.37 -7.67 6.12
C LEU A 13 -4.44 -8.11 4.99
N LEU A 14 -3.72 -9.22 5.15
CA LEU A 14 -2.91 -9.79 4.07
C LEU A 14 -3.75 -10.23 2.87
N SER A 15 -4.90 -10.87 3.09
CA SER A 15 -5.79 -11.25 1.99
C SER A 15 -6.41 -10.03 1.32
N ALA A 16 -6.83 -9.02 2.10
CA ALA A 16 -7.31 -7.76 1.57
C ALA A 16 -6.24 -7.05 0.72
N LEU A 17 -4.99 -7.00 1.19
CA LEU A 17 -3.85 -6.46 0.44
C LEU A 17 -3.66 -7.19 -0.88
N LEU A 18 -3.70 -8.53 -0.88
CA LEU A 18 -3.57 -9.32 -2.11
C LEU A 18 -4.70 -9.00 -3.10
N VAL A 19 -5.94 -8.87 -2.62
CA VAL A 19 -7.10 -8.53 -3.46
C VAL A 19 -6.93 -7.15 -4.10
N VAL A 20 -6.62 -6.10 -3.32
CA VAL A 20 -6.44 -4.75 -3.88
C VAL A 20 -5.25 -4.69 -4.82
N PHE A 21 -4.18 -5.45 -4.56
CA PHE A 21 -3.02 -5.53 -5.44
C PHE A 21 -3.35 -6.16 -6.80
N ILE A 22 -4.13 -7.23 -6.81
CA ILE A 22 -4.61 -7.86 -8.05
C ILE A 22 -5.53 -6.90 -8.81
N LEU A 23 -6.40 -6.17 -8.12
CA LEU A 23 -7.25 -5.15 -8.73
C LEU A 23 -6.42 -4.03 -9.33
N ASP A 24 -5.45 -3.47 -8.60
CA ASP A 24 -4.53 -2.43 -9.11
C ASP A 24 -3.82 -2.89 -10.38
N PHE A 25 -3.31 -4.12 -10.38
CA PHE A 25 -2.69 -4.72 -11.56
C PHE A 25 -3.66 -4.82 -12.75
N GLY A 26 -4.89 -5.28 -12.49
CA GLY A 26 -5.95 -5.37 -13.50
C GLY A 26 -6.29 -3.99 -14.10
N PHE A 27 -6.52 -2.98 -13.26
CA PHE A 27 -6.78 -1.61 -13.72
C PHE A 27 -5.55 -1.03 -14.45
N GLY A 28 -4.34 -1.28 -13.96
CA GLY A 28 -3.10 -0.88 -14.63
C GLY A 28 -2.97 -1.48 -16.05
N ILE A 29 -3.32 -2.76 -16.23
CA ILE A 29 -3.33 -3.40 -17.55
C ILE A 29 -4.41 -2.79 -18.45
N THR A 30 -5.63 -2.65 -17.95
CA THR A 30 -6.75 -2.11 -18.73
C THR A 30 -6.42 -0.70 -19.23
N LYS A 31 -5.85 0.14 -18.37
CA LYS A 31 -5.37 1.48 -18.70
C LYS A 31 -4.33 1.46 -19.81
N ALA A 32 -3.29 0.63 -19.66
CA ALA A 32 -2.23 0.51 -20.66
C ALA A 32 -2.77 0.02 -22.01
N THR A 33 -3.79 -0.83 -21.98
CA THR A 33 -4.48 -1.34 -23.17
C THR A 33 -5.28 -0.23 -23.87
N ILE A 34 -6.03 0.58 -23.11
CA ILE A 34 -6.84 1.70 -23.65
C ILE A 34 -5.94 2.78 -24.26
N ASN A 35 -4.85 3.14 -23.58
CA ASN A 35 -3.98 4.25 -24.00
C ASN A 35 -3.02 3.88 -25.14
N GLY A 36 -3.14 2.69 -25.73
CA GLY A 36 -2.33 2.25 -26.87
C GLY A 36 -0.83 2.13 -26.58
N THR A 37 -0.41 2.33 -25.33
CA THR A 37 0.96 2.08 -24.91
C THR A 37 1.23 0.59 -25.06
N ARG A 38 2.18 0.24 -25.94
CA ARG A 38 2.61 -1.14 -26.16
C ARG A 38 2.80 -1.80 -24.79
N ARG A 39 2.26 -3.00 -24.62
CA ARG A 39 2.41 -3.89 -23.45
C ARG A 39 3.90 -4.12 -23.18
N THR A 40 4.59 -3.15 -22.60
CA THR A 40 6.02 -3.25 -22.31
C THR A 40 6.17 -3.95 -20.98
N SER A 41 7.25 -4.69 -20.86
CA SER A 41 7.71 -5.33 -19.62
C SER A 41 7.76 -4.36 -18.43
N GLU A 42 7.71 -3.05 -18.64
CA GLU A 42 7.73 -2.02 -17.60
C GLU A 42 6.52 -2.06 -16.66
N GLY A 43 5.29 -2.20 -17.16
CA GLY A 43 4.09 -2.25 -16.30
C GLY A 43 4.11 -3.46 -15.38
N PHE A 44 4.46 -4.63 -15.95
CA PHE A 44 4.62 -5.86 -15.18
C PHE A 44 5.80 -5.78 -14.20
N ARG A 45 6.94 -5.21 -14.62
CA ARG A 45 8.09 -4.98 -13.75
C ARG A 45 7.72 -4.06 -12.59
N LYS A 46 6.98 -3.00 -12.83
CA LYS A 46 6.53 -2.06 -11.79
C LYS A 46 5.66 -2.77 -10.75
N THR A 47 4.69 -3.58 -11.18
CA THR A 47 3.88 -4.39 -10.26
C THR A 47 4.75 -5.42 -9.53
N PHE A 48 5.64 -6.13 -10.21
CA PHE A 48 6.53 -7.08 -9.54
C PHE A 48 7.44 -6.40 -8.51
N THR A 49 7.95 -5.21 -8.80
CA THR A 49 8.72 -4.40 -7.83
C THR A 49 7.87 -4.02 -6.63
N LYS A 50 6.63 -3.56 -6.81
CA LYS A 50 5.71 -3.28 -5.68
C LYS A 50 5.48 -4.54 -4.84
N PHE A 51 5.25 -5.69 -5.47
CA PHE A 51 5.04 -6.96 -4.78
C PHE A 51 6.25 -7.34 -3.92
N MET A 52 7.46 -7.24 -4.49
CA MET A 52 8.71 -7.51 -3.77
C MET A 52 8.94 -6.51 -2.64
N GLN A 53 8.62 -5.23 -2.84
CA GLN A 53 8.72 -4.19 -1.80
C GLN A 53 7.76 -4.49 -0.64
N TYR A 54 6.50 -4.79 -0.93
CA TYR A 54 5.50 -5.08 0.12
C TYR A 54 5.81 -6.39 0.84
N GLY A 55 6.10 -7.46 0.10
CA GLY A 55 6.51 -8.74 0.68
C GLY A 55 7.76 -8.59 1.55
N GLY A 56 8.78 -7.89 1.04
CA GLY A 56 10.01 -7.60 1.78
C GLY A 56 9.75 -6.80 3.05
N SER A 57 8.96 -5.73 2.97
CA SER A 57 8.58 -4.91 4.13
C SER A 57 7.81 -5.71 5.18
N ILE A 58 6.88 -6.59 4.78
CA ILE A 58 6.14 -7.47 5.68
C ILE A 58 7.08 -8.45 6.40
N ILE A 59 8.00 -9.07 5.68
CA ILE A 59 8.99 -9.99 6.27
C ILE A 59 9.89 -9.25 7.27
N ILE A 60 10.43 -8.09 6.88
CA ILE A 60 11.29 -7.28 7.76
C ILE A 60 10.53 -6.86 9.02
N ALA A 61 9.29 -6.38 8.87
CA ALA A 61 8.45 -6.00 10.00
C ALA A 61 8.17 -7.19 10.93
N MET A 62 7.89 -8.37 10.37
CA MET A 62 7.72 -9.60 11.12
C MET A 62 8.98 -9.94 11.93
N VAL A 63 10.18 -9.83 11.34
CA VAL A 63 11.45 -10.06 12.06
C VAL A 63 11.64 -9.06 13.20
N ILE A 64 11.44 -7.76 12.94
CA ILE A 64 11.57 -6.70 13.95
C ILE A 64 10.63 -6.95 15.12
N LEU A 65 9.36 -7.27 14.85
CA LEU A 65 8.37 -7.52 15.90
C LEU A 65 8.73 -8.75 16.74
N ASN A 66 9.20 -9.82 16.11
CA ASN A 66 9.66 -11.00 16.83
C ASN A 66 10.88 -10.71 17.73
N ILE A 67 11.81 -9.84 17.29
CA ILE A 67 12.94 -9.38 18.13
C ILE A 67 12.45 -8.52 19.30
N ILE A 68 11.51 -7.61 19.07
CA ILE A 68 10.92 -6.76 20.11
C ILE A 68 10.25 -7.63 21.19
N PHE A 69 9.40 -8.57 20.80
CA PHE A 69 8.73 -9.46 21.75
C PHE A 69 9.72 -10.36 22.50
N ALA A 70 10.78 -10.85 21.84
CA ALA A 70 11.81 -11.65 22.49
C ALA A 70 12.67 -10.84 23.49
N SER A 71 12.96 -9.57 23.18
CA SER A 71 13.81 -8.70 23.99
C SER A 71 13.10 -8.04 25.18
N LYS A 72 11.74 -8.02 25.20
CA LYS A 72 10.92 -7.41 26.26
C LYS A 72 11.24 -5.93 26.53
N VAL A 73 11.72 -5.22 25.51
CA VAL A 73 12.05 -3.81 25.61
C VAL A 73 10.77 -2.98 25.54
N LYS A 74 10.39 -2.31 26.63
CA LYS A 74 9.17 -1.49 26.74
C LYS A 74 9.01 -0.46 25.60
N PHE A 75 10.12 0.13 25.16
CA PHE A 75 10.11 1.08 24.04
C PHE A 75 9.70 0.39 22.73
N GLY A 76 10.23 -0.80 22.42
CA GLY A 76 9.87 -1.54 21.22
C GLY A 76 8.39 -1.94 21.20
N GLU A 77 7.85 -2.34 22.35
CA GLU A 77 6.43 -2.70 22.47
C GLU A 77 5.50 -1.52 22.15
N GLN A 78 5.85 -0.29 22.56
CA GLN A 78 5.07 0.92 22.30
C GLN A 78 4.95 1.27 20.81
N PHE A 79 5.93 0.88 19.98
CA PHE A 79 5.93 1.16 18.54
C PHE A 79 5.60 -0.06 17.68
N SER A 80 5.37 -1.22 18.30
CA SER A 80 5.11 -2.49 17.61
C SER A 80 3.89 -2.42 16.68
N TRP A 81 2.84 -1.68 17.07
CA TRP A 81 1.62 -1.52 16.28
C TRP A 81 1.87 -0.86 14.91
N ILE A 82 2.89 0.00 14.80
CA ILE A 82 3.25 0.68 13.54
C ILE A 82 3.72 -0.34 12.50
N PHE A 83 4.58 -1.28 12.91
CA PHE A 83 5.13 -2.32 12.04
C PHE A 83 4.15 -3.50 11.83
N GLY A 84 3.04 -3.52 12.56
CA GLY A 84 2.01 -4.55 12.43
C GLY A 84 0.88 -4.14 11.48
N ASP A 85 -0.34 -4.10 12.01
CA ASP A 85 -1.55 -3.86 11.23
C ASP A 85 -1.56 -2.48 10.56
N THR A 86 -0.99 -1.45 11.20
CA THR A 86 -0.93 -0.10 10.63
C THR A 86 -0.14 -0.06 9.32
N MET A 87 0.99 -0.76 9.25
CA MET A 87 1.75 -0.86 8.00
C MET A 87 0.91 -1.51 6.89
N LEU A 88 0.17 -2.58 7.21
CA LEU A 88 -0.71 -3.24 6.24
C LEU A 88 -1.85 -2.32 5.77
N TYR A 89 -2.47 -1.56 6.69
CA TYR A 89 -3.48 -0.56 6.33
C TYR A 89 -2.92 0.50 5.40
N ILE A 90 -1.70 0.99 5.64
CA ILE A 90 -1.03 1.97 4.77
C ILE A 90 -0.77 1.36 3.38
N MET A 91 -0.29 0.11 3.29
CA MET A 91 -0.09 -0.57 2.00
C MET A 91 -1.39 -0.72 1.22
N ILE A 92 -2.47 -1.19 1.88
CA ILE A 92 -3.81 -1.29 1.28
C ILE A 92 -4.27 0.07 0.79
N TYR A 93 -4.10 1.11 1.60
CA TYR A 93 -4.47 2.47 1.26
C TYR A 93 -3.74 2.98 0.01
N ILE A 94 -2.43 2.75 -0.10
CA ILE A 94 -1.63 3.12 -1.27
C ILE A 94 -2.15 2.43 -2.52
N GLU A 95 -2.50 1.14 -2.44
CA GLU A 95 -3.05 0.41 -3.58
C GLU A 95 -4.45 0.89 -3.96
N VAL A 96 -5.32 1.22 -2.99
CA VAL A 96 -6.62 1.83 -3.27
C VAL A 96 -6.45 3.16 -4.02
N VAL A 97 -5.52 4.01 -3.60
CA VAL A 97 -5.21 5.25 -4.32
C VAL A 97 -4.77 4.93 -5.75
N SER A 98 -3.82 4.01 -5.92
CA SER A 98 -3.29 3.56 -7.22
C SER A 98 -4.38 3.07 -8.17
N ILE A 99 -5.39 2.34 -7.67
CA ILE A 99 -6.56 1.92 -8.44
C ILE A 99 -7.31 3.14 -9.00
N PHE A 100 -7.63 4.12 -8.15
CA PHE A 100 -8.34 5.32 -8.60
C PHE A 100 -7.51 6.15 -9.60
N GLU A 101 -6.18 6.20 -9.46
CA GLU A 101 -5.31 6.83 -10.46
C GLU A 101 -5.40 6.11 -11.80
N ASN A 102 -5.32 4.78 -11.78
CA ASN A 102 -5.41 3.96 -12.98
C ASN A 102 -6.79 4.13 -13.65
N MET A 103 -7.87 4.17 -12.88
CA MET A 103 -9.23 4.42 -13.39
C MET A 103 -9.39 5.80 -14.02
N GLU A 104 -8.83 6.84 -13.43
CA GLU A 104 -8.90 8.21 -13.99
C GLU A 104 -8.19 8.31 -15.34
N GLU A 105 -7.09 7.56 -15.53
CA GLU A 105 -6.33 7.56 -16.78
C GLU A 105 -6.95 6.66 -17.88
N MET A 106 -8.04 5.95 -17.61
CA MET A 106 -8.76 5.15 -18.61
C MET A 106 -9.67 5.98 -19.52
N GLY A 107 -9.94 7.24 -19.18
CA GLY A 107 -10.74 8.13 -20.01
C GLY A 107 -11.48 9.20 -19.20
N ASP A 108 -12.41 9.89 -19.87
CA ASP A 108 -13.16 11.00 -19.28
C ASP A 108 -14.67 10.75 -19.46
N ASN A 109 -15.19 9.77 -18.72
CA ASN A 109 -16.63 9.51 -18.67
C ASN A 109 -17.26 10.17 -17.42
N ASP A 110 -18.58 10.28 -17.39
CA ASP A 110 -19.31 10.94 -16.29
C ASP A 110 -19.00 10.29 -14.93
N PHE A 111 -18.84 8.96 -14.89
CA PHE A 111 -18.46 8.25 -13.68
C PHE A 111 -17.07 8.67 -13.17
N ILE A 112 -16.07 8.76 -14.05
CA ILE A 112 -14.72 9.19 -13.67
C ILE A 112 -14.74 10.64 -13.17
N ARG A 113 -15.48 11.50 -13.86
CA ARG A 113 -15.55 12.92 -13.55
C ARG A 113 -16.26 13.20 -12.22
N TYR A 114 -17.38 12.53 -11.95
CA TYR A 114 -18.23 12.81 -10.78
C TYR A 114 -17.99 11.88 -9.59
N PHE A 115 -17.34 10.73 -9.78
CA PHE A 115 -17.09 9.77 -8.70
C PHE A 115 -15.60 9.53 -8.45
N VAL A 116 -14.85 9.07 -9.45
CA VAL A 116 -13.42 8.70 -9.29
C VAL A 116 -12.56 9.90 -8.90
N ARG A 117 -12.65 11.01 -9.63
CA ARG A 117 -11.84 12.22 -9.37
C ARG A 117 -12.08 12.84 -8.00
N PRO A 118 -13.33 13.06 -7.55
CA PRO A 118 -13.59 13.58 -6.21
C PRO A 118 -13.08 12.65 -5.10
N ILE A 119 -13.33 11.34 -5.21
CA ILE A 119 -12.89 10.38 -4.21
C ILE A 119 -11.37 10.31 -4.15
N ARG A 120 -10.69 10.20 -5.31
CA ARG A 120 -9.23 10.27 -5.39
C ARG A 120 -8.72 11.52 -4.70
N ARG A 121 -9.28 12.70 -5.02
CA ARG A 121 -8.85 13.96 -4.42
C ARG A 121 -9.02 13.98 -2.91
N ILE A 122 -10.12 13.48 -2.36
CA ILE A 122 -10.35 13.41 -0.90
C ILE A 122 -9.29 12.53 -0.24
N ILE A 123 -9.06 11.34 -0.80
CA ILE A 123 -8.09 10.37 -0.28
C ILE A 123 -6.66 10.96 -0.39
N THR A 124 -6.26 11.47 -1.55
CA THR A 124 -4.91 12.04 -1.73
C THR A 124 -4.70 13.34 -0.95
N PHE A 125 -5.75 14.13 -0.68
CA PHE A 125 -5.65 15.38 0.09
C PHE A 125 -5.27 15.13 1.54
N GLN A 126 -5.78 14.06 2.16
CA GLN A 126 -5.33 13.65 3.49
C GLN A 126 -3.83 13.33 3.50
N LEU A 127 -3.33 12.64 2.47
CA LEU A 127 -1.91 12.29 2.36
C LEU A 127 -1.02 13.51 2.08
N LYS A 128 -1.45 14.44 1.23
CA LYS A 128 -0.72 15.67 0.91
C LYS A 128 -0.66 16.66 2.08
N ASN A 129 -1.71 16.73 2.89
CA ASN A 129 -1.69 17.57 4.08
C ASN A 129 -0.80 16.98 5.18
N LEU A 130 -0.82 15.66 5.37
CA LEU A 130 0.11 14.95 6.26
C LEU A 130 1.58 15.20 5.87
N LEU A 131 1.93 15.12 4.58
CA LEU A 131 3.31 15.35 4.12
C LEU A 131 3.72 16.83 4.05
N LYS A 132 2.77 17.76 3.99
CA LYS A 132 3.06 19.21 4.00
C LYS A 132 3.48 19.71 5.38
N GLU A 133 2.97 19.11 6.46
CA GLU A 133 3.33 19.51 7.83
C GLU A 133 4.81 19.25 8.14
N ASP A 134 5.42 18.20 7.57
CA ASP A 134 6.85 17.89 7.72
C ASP A 134 7.78 18.93 7.08
N ASP A 135 7.33 19.61 6.02
CA ASP A 135 8.10 20.68 5.35
C ASP A 135 8.07 22.01 6.14
N PHE A 136 7.08 22.23 6.99
CA PHE A 136 7.01 23.41 7.87
C PHE A 136 7.72 23.22 9.21
N SER A 137 8.00 21.99 9.63
CA SER A 137 8.79 21.70 10.85
C SER A 137 10.31 21.90 10.66
N LYS A 138 10.77 22.22 9.45
CA LYS A 138 12.19 22.50 9.11
C LYS A 138 12.52 23.99 8.96
N LYS A 139 11.65 24.90 9.42
CA LYS A 139 11.94 26.34 9.44
C LYS A 139 12.14 26.87 10.85
#